data_AF-A0A6V8PZX0-F1
#
_entry.id   AF-A0A6V8PZX0-F1
#
_cell.length_a   1.000
_cell.length_b   1.000
_cell.length_c   1.000
_cell.angle_alpha   90.00
_cell.angle_beta   90.00
_cell.angle_gamma   90.00
#
_symmetry.space_group_name_H-M   'P 1'
#
loop_
_entity.id
_entity.type
_entity.pdbx_description
1 polymer ?
#
loop_
_entity_poly.entity_id
_entity_poly.type
_entity_poly.pdbx_seq_one_letter_code
_entity_poly.pdbx_strand_id
1 'polypeptide(L)'
;KAMDEEQDQTLKVMLLCAFCSMLQNSNLFCRYNIKAAKVEGVFARHDFQPKLTVCETNTWGRQFGRGTFEKSFSNVLTGKMDVSQIYDVRVRNDRLEKVINVDVLPRSPETILLARSSKNIGGIFNHNPAIIITDPPYASNVNYSELSDFFYVWLAYCSLKTLKNLHRSLPPTRQQLLNILPGAKPLQTLRRV
;
A
#
# COMPACT_ATOMS: atom_id res chain seq x y z
N LYS A 1 3.21 -4.87 -22.16
CA LYS A 1 2.31 -5.69 -23.01
C LYS A 1 1.77 -6.89 -22.22
N ALA A 2 2.61 -7.78 -21.67
CA ALA A 2 2.12 -8.98 -20.95
C ALA A 2 1.09 -8.77 -19.81
N MET A 3 1.31 -7.85 -18.85
CA MET A 3 0.39 -7.71 -17.70
C MET A 3 -0.95 -7.04 -18.04
N ASP A 4 -0.97 -6.14 -19.02
CA ASP A 4 -2.20 -5.40 -19.41
C ASP A 4 -3.18 -6.29 -20.16
N GLU A 5 -2.66 -7.35 -20.80
CA GLU A 5 -3.39 -8.34 -21.60
C GLU A 5 -4.11 -9.39 -20.74
N GLU A 6 -3.79 -9.50 -19.45
CA GLU A 6 -4.51 -10.36 -18.51
C GLU A 6 -6.00 -9.98 -18.47
N GLN A 7 -6.90 -10.95 -18.60
CA GLN A 7 -8.33 -10.68 -18.64
C GLN A 7 -8.93 -10.67 -17.23
N ASP A 8 -8.41 -11.50 -16.33
CA ASP A 8 -8.88 -11.54 -14.95
C ASP A 8 -8.37 -10.32 -14.16
N GLN A 9 -9.32 -9.50 -13.72
CA GLN A 9 -9.03 -8.27 -12.97
C GLN A 9 -8.31 -8.53 -11.65
N THR A 10 -8.62 -9.63 -10.96
CA THR A 10 -7.98 -10.01 -9.70
C THR A 10 -6.53 -10.42 -9.94
N LEU A 11 -6.28 -11.28 -10.93
CA LEU A 11 -4.94 -11.71 -11.28
C LEU A 11 -4.08 -10.54 -11.73
N LYS A 12 -4.65 -9.63 -12.52
CA LYS A 12 -3.98 -8.38 -12.93
C LYS A 12 -3.57 -7.52 -11.74
N VAL A 13 -4.46 -7.31 -10.76
CA VAL A 13 -4.13 -6.55 -9.53
C VAL A 13 -3.05 -7.26 -8.72
N MET A 14 -3.12 -8.59 -8.60
CA MET A 14 -2.10 -9.38 -7.89
C MET A 14 -0.72 -9.26 -8.55
N LEU A 15 -0.66 -9.32 -9.89
CA LEU A 15 0.58 -9.11 -10.65
C LEU A 15 1.12 -7.69 -10.47
N LEU A 16 0.26 -6.67 -10.48
CA LEU A 16 0.64 -5.28 -10.21
C LEU A 16 1.21 -5.10 -8.78
N CYS A 17 0.61 -5.75 -7.78
CA CYS A 17 1.12 -5.73 -6.41
C CYS A 17 2.50 -6.37 -6.31
N ALA A 18 2.73 -7.50 -6.98
CA ALA A 18 4.03 -8.17 -7.03
C ALA A 18 5.08 -7.29 -7.71
N PHE A 19 4.72 -6.67 -8.84
CA PHE A 19 5.58 -5.75 -9.57
C PHE A 19 5.96 -4.52 -8.74
N CYS A 20 4.99 -3.87 -8.08
CA CYS A 20 5.26 -2.73 -7.19
C CYS A 20 6.19 -3.13 -6.04
N SER A 21 5.96 -4.30 -5.43
CA SER A 21 6.81 -4.81 -4.34
C SER A 21 8.26 -5.04 -4.78
N MET A 22 8.45 -5.56 -5.99
CA MET A 22 9.76 -5.74 -6.61
C MET A 22 10.43 -4.39 -6.91
N LEU A 23 9.71 -3.42 -7.46
CA LEU A 23 10.25 -2.10 -7.81
C LEU A 23 10.94 -1.40 -6.63
N GLN A 24 10.45 -1.62 -5.40
CA GLN A 24 11.08 -1.08 -4.19
C GLN A 24 12.54 -1.51 -4.01
N ASN A 25 12.90 -2.66 -4.58
CA ASN A 25 14.19 -3.33 -4.43
C ASN A 25 15.01 -3.40 -5.73
N SER A 26 14.50 -2.86 -6.84
CA SER A 26 15.13 -2.88 -8.16
C SER A 26 15.17 -1.46 -8.75
N ASN A 27 15.89 -0.56 -8.09
CA ASN A 27 16.10 0.82 -8.53
C ASN A 27 17.38 1.42 -7.92
N LEU A 28 17.85 2.55 -8.46
CA LEU A 28 19.09 3.22 -8.04
C LEU A 28 19.08 3.83 -6.63
N PHE A 29 17.93 3.87 -5.94
CA PHE A 29 17.86 4.25 -4.53
C PHE A 29 18.07 3.06 -3.58
N CYS A 30 18.23 1.86 -4.12
CA CYS A 30 18.59 0.67 -3.35
C CYS A 30 20.05 0.74 -2.89
N ARG A 31 20.33 0.15 -1.72
CA ARG A 31 21.67 0.18 -1.12
C ARG A 31 22.15 -1.22 -0.76
N TYR A 32 23.46 -1.40 -0.80
CA TYR A 32 24.10 -2.56 -0.20
C TYR A 32 24.16 -2.39 1.32
N ASN A 33 23.59 -3.36 2.04
CA ASN A 33 23.70 -3.48 3.48
C ASN A 33 24.86 -4.42 3.81
N ILE A 34 25.99 -3.83 4.22
CA ILE A 34 27.24 -4.54 4.54
C ILE A 34 27.03 -5.56 5.66
N LYS A 35 26.26 -5.21 6.71
CA LYS A 35 26.04 -6.10 7.87
C LYS A 35 25.24 -7.35 7.50
N ALA A 36 24.26 -7.20 6.62
CA ALA A 36 23.39 -8.30 6.19
C ALA A 36 23.81 -8.91 4.85
N ALA A 37 24.92 -8.45 4.27
CA ALA A 37 25.46 -8.85 2.97
C ALA A 37 24.40 -8.94 1.84
N LYS A 38 23.46 -7.98 1.81
CA LYS A 38 22.32 -8.01 0.88
C LYS A 38 21.87 -6.61 0.45
N VAL A 39 21.11 -6.54 -0.64
CA VAL A 39 20.42 -5.32 -1.06
C VAL A 39 19.32 -4.94 -0.05
N GLU A 40 19.12 -3.65 0.19
CA GLU A 40 17.96 -3.10 0.91
C GLU A 40 17.23 -2.10 0.02
N GLY A 41 15.91 -2.13 0.10
CA GLY A 41 15.03 -1.31 -0.73
C GLY A 41 15.02 0.17 -0.35
N VAL A 42 14.40 0.97 -1.22
CA VAL A 42 14.33 2.43 -1.10
C VAL A 42 13.62 2.92 0.17
N PHE A 43 12.59 2.21 0.63
CA PHE A 43 11.73 2.64 1.75
C PHE A 43 12.21 2.22 3.14
N ALA A 44 13.49 1.87 3.29
CA ALA A 44 14.09 1.71 4.62
C ALA A 44 14.12 3.04 5.42
N ARG A 45 13.95 4.17 4.73
CA ARG A 45 13.73 5.51 5.29
C ARG A 45 12.55 6.16 4.56
N HIS A 46 11.91 7.14 5.20
CA HIS A 46 10.81 7.91 4.59
C HIS A 46 11.32 9.05 3.68
N ASP A 47 12.45 8.86 2.99
CA ASP A 47 13.10 9.85 2.12
C ASP A 47 13.75 9.21 0.88
N PHE A 48 13.83 9.95 -0.22
CA PHE A 48 14.52 9.52 -1.46
C PHE A 48 15.98 9.97 -1.47
N GLN A 49 16.72 9.63 -0.43
CA GLN A 49 18.13 10.03 -0.30
C GLN A 49 19.02 9.19 -1.24
N PRO A 50 19.89 9.81 -2.07
CA PRO A 50 20.94 9.10 -2.81
C PRO A 50 21.81 8.25 -1.87
N LYS A 51 22.17 7.05 -2.32
CA LYS A 51 22.94 6.10 -1.50
C LYS A 51 24.37 6.04 -2.01
N LEU A 52 25.34 6.09 -1.10
CA LEU A 52 26.77 5.91 -1.47
C LEU A 52 27.07 4.47 -1.88
N THR A 53 26.33 3.51 -1.33
CA THR A 53 26.49 2.08 -1.62
C THR A 53 25.39 1.59 -2.56
N VAL A 54 25.18 2.28 -3.69
CA VAL A 54 24.17 1.87 -4.69
C VAL A 54 24.35 0.40 -5.05
N CYS A 55 23.26 -0.36 -5.01
CA CYS A 55 23.28 -1.77 -5.35
C CYS A 55 21.91 -2.18 -5.87
N GLU A 56 21.89 -2.83 -7.03
CA GLU A 56 20.70 -3.41 -7.61
C GLU A 56 20.71 -4.93 -7.50
N THR A 57 19.53 -5.52 -7.47
CA THR A 57 19.35 -6.97 -7.42
C THR A 57 18.91 -7.52 -8.77
N ASN A 58 18.92 -8.84 -8.91
CA ASN A 58 18.31 -9.47 -10.08
C ASN A 58 16.79 -9.27 -10.02
N THR A 59 16.23 -8.63 -11.04
CA THR A 59 14.81 -8.28 -11.10
C THR A 59 13.90 -9.51 -11.11
N TRP A 60 14.25 -10.57 -11.84
CA TRP A 60 13.34 -11.69 -12.09
C TRP A 60 13.39 -12.75 -10.99
N GLY A 61 14.59 -13.12 -10.55
CA GLY A 61 14.79 -14.22 -9.61
C GLY A 61 16.09 -14.97 -9.86
N ARG A 62 16.61 -15.56 -8.79
CA ARG A 62 17.75 -16.49 -8.78
C ARG A 62 17.70 -17.26 -7.46
N GLN A 63 18.57 -18.25 -7.31
CA GLN A 63 18.72 -19.03 -6.08
C GLN A 63 18.89 -18.15 -4.82
N PHE A 64 19.54 -17.00 -4.96
CA PHE A 64 19.76 -16.04 -3.88
C PHE A 64 19.40 -14.62 -4.34
N GLY A 65 19.01 -13.79 -3.39
CA GLY A 65 18.63 -12.40 -3.64
C GLY A 65 17.54 -11.94 -2.69
N ARG A 66 17.21 -10.65 -2.72
CA ARG A 66 16.13 -10.06 -1.92
C ARG A 66 15.30 -9.15 -2.81
N GLY A 67 13.97 -9.25 -2.67
CA GLY A 67 13.06 -8.33 -3.36
C GLY A 67 12.93 -8.57 -4.86
N THR A 68 13.24 -9.77 -5.33
CA THR A 68 13.04 -10.18 -6.74
C THR A 68 11.54 -10.28 -7.07
N PHE A 69 11.21 -10.33 -8.37
CA PHE A 69 9.84 -10.52 -8.83
C PHE A 69 9.28 -11.85 -8.36
N GLU A 70 10.03 -12.95 -8.55
CA GLU A 70 9.63 -14.29 -8.08
C GLU A 70 9.28 -14.29 -6.59
N LYS A 71 10.12 -13.65 -5.75
CA LYS A 71 9.84 -13.58 -4.31
C LYS A 71 8.63 -12.70 -3.99
N SER A 72 8.49 -11.58 -4.69
CA SER A 72 7.35 -10.67 -4.53
C SER A 72 6.04 -11.33 -4.94
N PHE A 73 6.04 -12.07 -6.04
CA PHE A 73 4.90 -12.84 -6.52
C PHE A 73 4.54 -13.97 -5.55
N SER A 74 5.53 -14.73 -5.07
CA SER A 74 5.32 -15.74 -4.04
C SER A 74 4.70 -15.15 -2.78
N ASN A 75 5.16 -13.97 -2.32
CA ASN A 75 4.58 -13.31 -1.16
C ASN A 75 3.11 -12.89 -1.39
N VAL A 76 2.77 -12.39 -2.57
CA VAL A 76 1.37 -12.05 -2.92
C VAL A 76 0.51 -13.31 -2.94
N LEU A 77 1.02 -14.42 -3.47
CA LEU A 77 0.31 -15.69 -3.51
C LEU A 77 0.10 -16.25 -2.10
N THR A 78 1.14 -16.27 -1.25
CA THR A 78 1.03 -16.66 0.15
C THR A 78 0.02 -15.78 0.88
N GLY A 79 0.09 -14.46 0.72
CA GLY A 79 -0.88 -13.55 1.32
C GLY A 79 -2.32 -13.83 0.87
N LYS A 80 -2.53 -14.22 -0.39
CA LYS A 80 -3.87 -14.63 -0.89
C LYS A 80 -4.35 -15.94 -0.27
N MET A 81 -3.46 -16.91 -0.08
CA MET A 81 -3.79 -18.18 0.60
C MET A 81 -4.11 -17.96 2.08
N ASP A 82 -3.35 -17.08 2.75
CA ASP A 82 -3.49 -16.79 4.18
C ASP A 82 -4.83 -16.12 4.52
N VAL A 83 -5.51 -15.47 3.56
CA VAL A 83 -6.89 -14.97 3.76
C VAL A 83 -7.85 -16.09 4.19
N SER A 84 -7.60 -17.33 3.79
CA SER A 84 -8.41 -18.49 4.21
C SER A 84 -8.00 -19.09 5.56
N GLN A 85 -6.89 -18.64 6.14
CA GLN A 85 -6.26 -19.18 7.35
C GLN A 85 -5.87 -18.04 8.32
N ILE A 86 -6.77 -17.06 8.48
CA ILE A 86 -6.59 -15.99 9.45
C ILE A 86 -6.47 -16.62 10.83
N TYR A 87 -5.49 -16.18 11.61
CA TYR A 87 -5.22 -16.72 12.93
C TYR A 87 -4.98 -15.61 13.93
N ASP A 88 -5.38 -15.87 15.17
CA ASP A 88 -4.98 -15.11 16.34
C ASP A 88 -3.89 -15.84 17.11
N VAL A 89 -3.27 -15.12 18.05
CA VAL A 89 -2.27 -15.67 18.95
C VAL A 89 -2.86 -15.73 20.34
N ARG A 90 -2.89 -16.94 20.91
CA ARG A 90 -3.21 -17.15 22.34
C ARG A 90 -1.96 -17.58 23.08
N VAL A 91 -1.90 -17.23 24.37
CA VAL A 91 -0.89 -17.78 25.29
C VAL A 91 -1.49 -19.00 25.98
N ARG A 92 -0.83 -20.16 25.91
CA ARG A 92 -1.17 -21.36 26.70
C ARG A 92 0.11 -21.94 27.28
N ASN A 93 0.16 -22.09 28.61
CA ASN A 93 1.33 -22.62 29.34
C ASN A 93 2.65 -21.91 28.94
N ASP A 94 2.65 -20.58 28.97
CA ASP A 94 3.78 -19.71 28.58
C ASP A 94 4.27 -19.89 27.13
N ARG A 95 3.46 -20.50 26.26
CA ARG A 95 3.76 -20.65 24.82
C ARG A 95 2.73 -19.92 23.98
N LEU A 96 3.21 -19.32 22.90
CA LEU A 96 2.38 -18.70 21.86
C LEU A 96 1.85 -19.82 20.95
N GLU A 97 0.53 -19.96 20.90
CA GLU A 97 -0.15 -20.87 19.99
C GLU A 97 -0.97 -20.06 18.99
N LYS A 98 -0.83 -20.39 17.71
CA LYS A 98 -1.70 -19.84 16.66
C LYS A 98 -3.04 -20.56 16.71
N VAL A 99 -4.12 -19.82 16.84
CA VAL A 99 -5.49 -20.32 16.74
C VAL A 99 -6.07 -19.76 15.48
N ILE A 100 -6.45 -20.63 14.54
CA ILE A 100 -7.17 -20.20 13.34
C ILE A 100 -8.47 -19.56 13.82
N ASN A 101 -8.57 -18.25 13.60
CA ASN A 101 -9.73 -17.48 14.02
C ASN A 101 -10.76 -17.60 12.91
N VAL A 102 -11.94 -18.11 13.26
CA VAL A 102 -13.10 -18.23 12.38
C VAL A 102 -14.15 -17.19 12.79
N ASP A 103 -13.70 -16.00 13.23
CA ASP A 103 -14.52 -14.81 13.44
C ASP A 103 -15.09 -14.38 12.09
N VAL A 104 -16.10 -15.12 11.65
CA VAL A 104 -16.97 -14.73 10.57
C VAL A 104 -17.81 -13.62 11.15
N LEU A 105 -17.58 -12.39 10.69
CA LEU A 105 -18.52 -11.30 10.90
C LEU A 105 -19.92 -11.84 10.59
N PRO A 106 -20.82 -11.98 11.59
CA PRO A 106 -22.13 -12.53 11.34
C PRO A 106 -22.76 -11.63 10.30
N ARG A 107 -23.12 -12.21 9.14
CA ARG A 107 -23.92 -11.51 8.13
C ARG A 107 -25.35 -11.37 8.68
N SER A 108 -25.51 -10.56 9.72
CA SER A 108 -26.80 -10.09 10.17
C SER A 108 -27.28 -9.01 9.21
N PRO A 109 -28.59 -8.93 8.90
CA PRO A 109 -29.20 -7.79 8.22
C PRO A 109 -28.87 -6.43 8.87
N GLU A 110 -28.51 -6.42 10.15
CA GLU A 110 -28.19 -5.21 10.93
C GLU A 110 -26.75 -4.72 10.72
N THR A 111 -25.89 -5.53 10.08
CA THR A 111 -24.48 -5.20 9.85
C THR A 111 -24.25 -4.74 8.42
N ILE A 112 -23.78 -3.51 8.25
CA ILE A 112 -23.47 -2.93 6.94
C ILE A 112 -21.95 -2.75 6.83
N LEU A 113 -21.32 -3.48 5.91
CA LEU A 113 -19.90 -3.33 5.56
C LEU A 113 -19.76 -2.54 4.26
N LEU A 114 -19.04 -1.41 4.31
CA LEU A 114 -18.94 -0.46 3.22
C LEU A 114 -17.48 -0.09 2.95
N ALA A 115 -16.96 -0.48 1.79
CA ALA A 115 -15.65 -0.06 1.32
C ALA A 115 -15.72 1.34 0.71
N ARG A 116 -15.71 2.39 1.54
CA ARG A 116 -15.81 3.80 1.11
C ARG A 116 -14.89 4.72 1.92
N SER A 117 -14.69 5.94 1.44
CA SER A 117 -13.97 6.99 2.18
C SER A 117 -14.72 7.37 3.46
N SER A 118 -14.01 7.43 4.60
CA SER A 118 -14.55 7.89 5.89
C SER A 118 -15.05 9.33 5.86
N LYS A 119 -14.60 10.15 4.89
CA LYS A 119 -15.16 11.49 4.62
C LYS A 119 -16.62 11.47 4.16
N ASN A 120 -17.12 10.33 3.68
CA ASN A 120 -18.47 10.18 3.14
C ASN A 120 -19.29 9.20 4.00
N ILE A 121 -19.54 9.62 5.25
CA ILE A 121 -20.29 8.85 6.25
C ILE A 121 -21.78 9.22 6.31
N GLY A 122 -22.17 10.31 5.63
CA GLY A 122 -23.55 10.81 5.61
C GLY A 122 -24.53 9.79 5.02
N GLY A 123 -25.72 9.70 5.62
CA GLY A 123 -26.78 8.82 5.14
C GLY A 123 -26.58 7.32 5.38
N ILE A 124 -25.54 6.92 6.13
CA ILE A 124 -25.35 5.53 6.56
C ILE A 124 -26.20 5.22 7.80
N PHE A 125 -26.40 6.21 8.66
CA PHE A 125 -27.11 6.04 9.92
C PHE A 125 -28.44 6.81 9.90
N ASN A 126 -29.53 6.12 10.26
CA ASN A 126 -30.84 6.76 10.48
C ASN A 126 -30.92 7.48 11.84
N HIS A 127 -29.99 7.16 12.75
CA HIS A 127 -29.89 7.71 14.10
C HIS A 127 -28.42 8.02 14.43
N ASN A 128 -28.16 8.84 15.45
CA ASN A 128 -26.80 9.10 15.90
C ASN A 128 -26.15 7.82 16.46
N PRO A 129 -24.91 7.48 16.06
CA PRO A 129 -24.22 6.31 16.57
C PRO A 129 -23.88 6.49 18.06
N ALA A 130 -24.07 5.42 18.85
CA ALA A 130 -23.72 5.42 20.27
C ALA A 130 -22.19 5.40 20.50
N ILE A 131 -21.45 4.71 19.63
CA ILE A 131 -20.00 4.55 19.71
C ILE A 131 -19.42 4.68 18.30
N ILE A 132 -18.30 5.40 18.20
CA ILE A 132 -17.48 5.49 16.99
C ILE A 132 -16.08 5.03 17.36
N ILE A 133 -15.62 3.94 16.75
CA ILE A 133 -14.25 3.43 16.91
C ILE A 133 -13.50 3.76 15.61
N THR A 134 -12.38 4.47 15.72
CA THR A 134 -11.57 4.87 14.56
C THR A 134 -10.10 4.92 14.92
N ASP A 135 -9.25 4.44 14.01
CA ASP A 135 -7.79 4.64 14.02
C ASP A 135 -7.44 5.52 12.82
N PRO A 136 -7.48 6.86 12.95
CA PRO A 136 -7.30 7.77 11.82
C PRO A 136 -5.84 7.78 11.34
N PRO A 137 -5.58 8.02 10.04
CA PRO A 137 -4.22 8.04 9.52
C PRO A 137 -3.38 9.19 10.11
N TYR A 138 -2.13 8.89 10.47
CA TYR A 138 -1.14 9.87 10.96
C TYR A 138 -0.59 10.73 9.81
N ALA A 139 -1.41 11.64 9.27
CA ALA A 139 -1.10 12.45 8.09
C ALA A 139 0.15 13.36 8.25
N SER A 140 0.57 13.66 9.47
CA SER A 140 1.70 14.55 9.76
C SER A 140 3.04 13.86 10.02
N ASN A 141 3.07 12.53 10.24
CA ASN A 141 4.29 11.83 10.67
C ASN A 141 5.11 11.24 9.52
N VAL A 142 4.46 10.90 8.41
CA VAL A 142 5.11 10.34 7.22
C VAL A 142 4.42 10.93 5.99
N ASN A 143 5.21 11.45 5.06
CA ASN A 143 4.70 11.96 3.80
C ASN A 143 4.37 10.81 2.84
N TYR A 144 3.32 10.03 3.18
CA TYR A 144 2.89 8.87 2.42
C TYR A 144 2.56 9.20 0.97
N SER A 145 2.10 10.43 0.70
CA SER A 145 1.83 10.91 -0.66
C SER A 145 3.10 10.90 -1.51
N GLU A 146 4.20 11.45 -1.01
CA GLU A 146 5.48 11.45 -1.74
C GLU A 146 6.04 10.03 -1.92
N LEU A 147 5.90 9.16 -0.91
CA LEU A 147 6.32 7.76 -1.05
C LEU A 147 5.49 7.01 -2.10
N SER A 148 4.19 7.33 -2.20
CA SER A 148 3.30 6.71 -3.18
C SER A 148 3.55 7.20 -4.62
N ASP A 149 4.03 8.44 -4.79
CA ASP A 149 4.38 8.99 -6.10
C ASP A 149 5.47 8.17 -6.81
N PHE A 150 6.36 7.49 -6.05
CA PHE A 150 7.35 6.56 -6.60
C PHE A 150 6.69 5.46 -7.45
N PHE A 151 5.60 4.87 -6.96
CA PHE A 151 4.89 3.81 -7.69
C PHE A 151 3.95 4.37 -8.75
N TYR A 152 3.42 5.58 -8.53
CA TYR A 152 2.45 6.20 -9.42
C TYR A 152 2.97 6.26 -10.86
N VAL A 153 4.22 6.64 -11.08
CA VAL A 153 4.81 6.71 -12.42
C VAL A 153 4.75 5.35 -13.12
N TRP A 154 5.12 4.26 -12.43
CA TRP A 154 5.10 2.91 -13.01
C TRP A 154 3.69 2.40 -13.24
N LEU A 155 2.78 2.62 -12.28
CA LEU A 155 1.37 2.28 -12.40
C LEU A 155 0.68 3.07 -13.53
N ALA A 156 1.15 4.29 -13.80
CA ALA A 156 0.67 5.11 -14.90
C ALA A 156 0.94 4.44 -16.25
N TYR A 157 2.13 3.87 -16.43
CA TYR A 157 2.52 3.15 -17.63
C TYR A 157 1.87 1.76 -17.73
N CYS A 158 1.73 1.03 -16.63
CA CYS A 158 1.21 -0.34 -16.58
C CYS A 158 -0.32 -0.44 -16.40
N SER A 159 -1.10 0.52 -16.89
CA SER A 159 -2.58 0.60 -16.83
C SER A 159 -3.22 1.41 -15.70
N LEU A 160 -3.25 2.73 -15.90
CA LEU A 160 -4.28 3.61 -15.29
C LEU A 160 -5.72 3.23 -15.66
N LYS A 161 -5.95 2.49 -16.75
CA LYS A 161 -7.30 2.03 -17.15
C LYS A 161 -7.90 1.05 -16.14
N THR A 162 -7.06 0.21 -15.53
CA THR A 162 -7.44 -0.82 -14.57
C THR A 162 -7.71 -0.23 -13.18
N LEU A 163 -6.92 0.77 -12.77
CA LEU A 163 -7.06 1.45 -11.48
C LEU A 163 -8.24 2.45 -11.43
N LYS A 164 -8.74 2.91 -12.59
CA LYS A 164 -9.98 3.70 -12.67
C LYS A 164 -11.18 3.00 -12.03
N ASN A 165 -11.20 1.66 -12.06
CA ASN A 165 -12.25 0.85 -11.43
C ASN A 165 -11.97 0.55 -9.95
N LEU A 166 -10.70 0.60 -9.53
CA LEU A 166 -10.30 0.29 -8.16
C LEU A 166 -10.50 1.48 -7.20
N HIS A 167 -10.33 2.74 -7.64
CA HIS A 167 -10.65 3.91 -6.81
C HIS A 167 -10.99 5.19 -7.61
N ARG A 168 -12.18 5.75 -7.34
CA ARG A 168 -12.63 7.13 -7.68
C ARG A 168 -11.97 8.22 -6.81
N SER A 169 -10.95 7.88 -6.04
CA SER A 169 -10.23 8.80 -5.15
C SER A 169 -8.77 8.37 -5.04
N LEU A 170 -8.01 8.65 -6.10
CA LEU A 170 -6.56 8.76 -5.95
C LEU A 170 -6.29 9.87 -4.91
N PRO A 171 -5.33 9.69 -3.98
CA PRO A 171 -4.86 10.82 -3.19
C PRO A 171 -4.42 11.91 -4.17
N PRO A 172 -4.94 13.14 -4.04
CA PRO A 172 -4.62 14.18 -5.00
C PRO A 172 -3.12 14.44 -4.90
N THR A 173 -2.40 14.16 -5.98
CA THR A 173 -0.99 14.55 -6.09
C THR A 173 -0.90 16.05 -5.82
N ARG A 174 0.20 16.53 -5.24
CA ARG A 174 0.39 17.96 -4.93
C ARG A 174 0.11 18.89 -6.13
N GLN A 175 0.37 18.42 -7.36
CA GLN A 175 0.02 19.12 -8.60
C GLN A 175 -1.49 19.18 -8.91
N GLN A 176 -2.27 18.17 -8.53
CA GLN A 176 -3.73 18.18 -8.70
C GLN A 176 -4.40 19.16 -7.73
N LEU A 177 -3.88 19.31 -6.50
CA LEU A 177 -4.39 20.30 -5.53
C LEU A 177 -4.22 21.75 -6.01
N LEU A 178 -3.15 22.05 -6.76
CA LEU A 178 -2.91 23.39 -7.32
C LEU A 178 -3.84 23.71 -8.51
N ASN A 179 -4.26 22.69 -9.26
CA ASN A 179 -5.10 22.88 -10.46
C ASN A 179 -6.62 22.85 -10.17
N ILE A 180 -7.04 22.47 -8.96
CA ILE A 180 -8.47 22.36 -8.57
C ILE A 180 -9.04 23.69 -8.04
N LEU A 181 -8.21 24.71 -7.78
CA LEU A 181 -8.67 26.03 -7.32
C LEU A 181 -8.43 27.12 -8.38
N PRO A 182 -9.32 27.31 -9.37
CA PRO A 182 -9.31 28.53 -10.16
C PRO A 182 -9.81 29.69 -9.26
N GLY A 183 -8.88 30.41 -8.62
CA GLY A 183 -9.19 31.71 -7.99
C GLY A 183 -8.78 31.92 -6.53
N ALA A 184 -8.11 30.98 -5.86
CA ALA A 184 -7.64 31.23 -4.50
C ALA A 184 -6.34 32.06 -4.51
N LYS A 185 -6.43 33.34 -4.13
CA LYS A 185 -5.25 34.20 -3.88
C LYS A 185 -4.32 33.55 -2.84
N PRO A 186 -2.99 33.66 -2.99
CA PRO A 186 -2.06 33.10 -2.03
C PRO A 186 -2.25 33.77 -0.66
N LEU A 187 -2.59 32.97 0.36
CA LEU A 187 -2.61 33.42 1.75
C LEU A 187 -1.18 33.79 2.15
N GLN A 188 -0.99 35.06 2.51
CA GLN A 188 0.26 35.59 3.05
C GLN A 188 0.69 34.77 4.27
N THR A 189 1.94 34.34 4.24
CA THR A 189 2.59 33.60 5.32
C THR A 189 2.64 34.46 6.58
N LEU A 190 1.78 34.17 7.55
CA LEU A 190 1.95 34.67 8.92
C LEU A 190 3.16 33.96 9.53
N ARG A 191 4.30 34.67 9.56
CA ARG A 191 5.45 34.33 10.40
C ARG A 191 4.97 34.34 11.86
N ARG A 192 5.12 33.21 12.56
CA ARG A 192 4.97 33.17 14.01
C ARG A 192 6.21 33.80 14.66
N VAL A 193 5.96 34.80 15.50
CA VAL A 193 6.74 35.10 16.71
C VAL A 193 6.56 33.95 17.68
#